data_AF-A0A0F8Y5C1-F1
#
_entry.id   AF-A0A0F8Y5C1-F1
#
_cell.length_a   1.000
_cell.length_b   1.000
_cell.length_c   1.000
_cell.angle_alpha   90.00
_cell.angle_beta   90.00
_cell.angle_gamma   90.00
#
_symmetry.space_group_name_H-M   'P 1'
#
loop_
_entity.id
_entity.type
_entity.pdbx_description
1 polymer ?
#
loop_
_entity_poly.entity_id
_entity_poly.type
_entity_poly.pdbx_seq_one_letter_code
_entity_poly.pdbx_strand_id
1 'polypeptide(L)'
;IKHPTEDYLVGITNDVVKIAIQDLDNEIHYVLRNRLLENKPDDNWLSQKKLQQPYPAWLNIVTPDKPEWSVPPTEIGATIETAGRYFFMASGHGYFGVAKDDFSEFWLYFEQNKYKHLNGRFDFKLISSSAKATKVPEEAFWMMNRPPKSQIPYITTHDKDKEEAKAKKDKIEIRWNEALLETPEISVMLKNTNNVALTGSILKVKKYKQVIITPVLIPNEPDYAGDGISIEEVEKTAYDYMEKHRKIGLMHKGQPIKASIVESRILRSDEIENGIRTPKGTWEAGIKINNDKVWKMILDGTLKGVSIQGYGYRRKA
;
A
#
# COMPACT_ATOMS: atom_id res chain seq x y z
N ILE A 1 -24.39 2.92 -0.97
CA ILE A 1 -24.48 2.25 -2.29
C ILE A 1 -25.72 1.35 -2.29
N LYS A 2 -26.93 1.86 -2.59
CA LYS A 2 -28.13 0.98 -2.61
C LYS A 2 -27.84 -0.27 -3.45
N HIS A 3 -28.33 -1.43 -3.02
CA HIS A 3 -28.04 -2.71 -3.67
C HIS A 3 -28.40 -2.61 -5.16
N PRO A 4 -27.43 -2.67 -6.08
CA PRO A 4 -27.70 -2.40 -7.48
C PRO A 4 -28.45 -3.58 -8.09
N THR A 5 -29.66 -3.32 -8.58
CA THR A 5 -30.31 -4.14 -9.61
C THR A 5 -29.89 -3.71 -11.02
N GLU A 6 -29.10 -2.64 -11.13
CA GLU A 6 -28.67 -1.97 -12.36
C GLU A 6 -27.26 -1.37 -12.19
N ASP A 7 -26.50 -1.23 -13.28
CA ASP A 7 -25.17 -0.60 -13.30
C ASP A 7 -25.23 0.89 -12.90
N TYR A 8 -24.21 1.37 -12.20
CA TYR A 8 -24.12 2.75 -11.72
C TYR A 8 -22.67 3.22 -11.59
N LEU A 9 -22.43 4.50 -11.83
CA LEU A 9 -21.10 5.10 -11.80
C LEU A 9 -20.76 5.64 -10.40
N VAL A 10 -19.71 5.09 -9.78
CA VAL A 10 -19.14 5.62 -8.51
C VAL A 10 -18.17 6.76 -8.84
N GLY A 11 -18.64 8.01 -8.71
CA GLY A 11 -17.81 9.19 -8.90
C GLY A 11 -16.81 9.39 -7.75
N ILE A 12 -15.51 9.30 -8.04
CA ILE A 12 -14.43 9.57 -7.08
C ILE A 12 -13.39 10.49 -7.73
N THR A 13 -13.16 11.65 -7.10
CA THR A 13 -12.02 12.52 -7.43
C THR A 13 -10.82 12.08 -6.61
N ASN A 14 -9.62 12.13 -7.17
CA ASN A 14 -8.37 11.91 -6.45
C ASN A 14 -7.65 13.26 -6.24
N ASP A 15 -7.52 13.73 -5.00
CA ASP A 15 -7.03 15.08 -4.65
C ASP A 15 -5.50 15.27 -4.81
N VAL A 16 -4.83 14.36 -5.52
CA VAL A 16 -3.38 14.44 -5.80
C VAL A 16 -3.09 14.72 -7.27
N VAL A 17 -4.12 14.91 -8.10
CA VAL A 17 -3.98 15.49 -9.44
C VAL A 17 -4.13 17.01 -9.41
N LYS A 18 -3.18 17.68 -8.73
CA LYS A 18 -2.59 18.90 -9.30
C LYS A 18 -1.81 18.50 -10.56
N ILE A 19 -2.49 18.02 -11.59
CA ILE A 19 -1.92 18.04 -12.95
C ILE A 19 -1.83 19.52 -13.25
N ALA A 20 -0.65 20.09 -13.05
CA ALA A 20 -0.28 21.30 -13.77
C ALA A 20 -0.21 20.87 -15.23
N ILE A 21 -1.35 20.93 -15.93
CA ILE A 21 -1.40 20.89 -17.38
C ILE A 21 -0.69 22.18 -17.78
N GLN A 22 0.57 22.04 -18.18
CA GLN A 22 1.26 23.10 -18.89
C GLN A 22 1.13 22.74 -20.36
N ASP A 23 0.37 23.57 -21.09
CA ASP A 23 0.47 23.61 -22.55
C ASP A 23 1.84 24.24 -22.87
N LEU A 24 2.84 23.38 -23.14
CA LEU A 24 4.14 23.80 -23.65
C LEU A 24 4.20 23.34 -25.10
N ASP A 25 4.47 24.26 -26.03
CA ASP A 25 4.63 23.96 -27.46
C ASP A 25 3.45 23.17 -28.10
N ASN A 26 2.24 23.37 -27.58
CA ASN A 26 0.99 22.63 -27.88
C ASN A 26 0.93 21.17 -27.41
N GLU A 27 1.85 20.71 -26.55
CA GLU A 27 1.81 19.40 -25.90
C GLU A 27 1.37 19.49 -24.43
N ILE A 28 0.63 18.48 -23.97
CA ILE A 28 0.13 18.37 -22.59
C ILE A 28 1.14 17.61 -21.74
N HIS A 29 1.75 18.30 -20.78
CA HIS A 29 2.67 17.66 -19.82
C HIS A 29 1.98 17.33 -18.49
N TYR A 30 2.03 16.05 -18.11
CA TYR A 30 1.56 15.58 -16.80
C TYR A 30 2.67 15.72 -15.75
N VAL A 31 2.72 16.87 -15.08
CA VAL A 31 3.79 17.20 -14.10
C VAL A 31 3.79 16.29 -12.85
N LEU A 32 2.65 15.67 -12.51
CA LEU A 32 2.53 14.72 -11.40
C LEU A 32 2.05 13.34 -11.85
N ARG A 33 2.70 12.30 -11.30
CA ARG A 33 2.37 10.87 -11.49
C ARG A 33 0.92 10.55 -11.11
N ASN A 34 0.20 9.88 -12.01
CA ASN A 34 -1.12 9.32 -11.74
C ASN A 34 -0.98 8.04 -10.87
N ARG A 35 -1.16 8.17 -9.55
CA ARG A 35 -0.97 7.06 -8.59
C ARG A 35 -1.93 5.86 -8.77
N LEU A 36 -2.99 6.00 -9.56
CA LEU A 36 -3.87 4.89 -9.95
C LEU A 36 -3.28 4.12 -11.15
N LEU A 37 -2.94 4.82 -12.24
CA LEU A 37 -2.49 4.23 -13.50
C LEU A 37 -0.97 3.99 -13.60
N GLU A 38 -0.21 4.54 -12.65
CA GLU A 38 1.23 4.37 -12.48
C GLU A 38 1.56 3.93 -11.04
N ASN A 39 0.68 3.09 -10.46
CA ASN A 39 0.71 2.70 -9.05
C ASN A 39 2.05 2.07 -8.61
N LYS A 40 2.53 2.45 -7.43
CA LYS A 40 3.70 1.87 -6.76
C LYS A 40 3.30 1.20 -5.45
N PRO A 41 4.09 0.24 -4.93
CA PRO A 41 3.91 -0.30 -3.58
C PRO A 41 3.79 0.81 -2.54
N ASP A 42 2.89 0.60 -1.57
CA ASP A 42 2.58 1.52 -0.47
C ASP A 42 2.08 2.92 -0.86
N ASP A 43 1.74 3.16 -2.15
CA ASP A 43 1.00 4.35 -2.56
C ASP A 43 -0.34 4.44 -1.83
N ASN A 44 -0.50 5.54 -1.11
CA ASN A 44 -1.78 6.02 -0.60
C ASN A 44 -2.06 7.39 -1.23
N TRP A 45 -3.32 7.69 -1.51
CA TRP A 45 -3.70 9.01 -2.01
C TRP A 45 -5.08 9.43 -1.53
N LEU A 46 -5.25 10.76 -1.42
CA LEU A 46 -6.50 11.36 -1.01
C LEU A 46 -7.49 11.34 -2.17
N SER A 47 -8.75 11.18 -1.80
CA SER A 47 -9.89 11.06 -2.70
C SER A 47 -11.13 11.68 -2.05
N GLN A 48 -12.02 12.23 -2.87
CA GLN A 48 -13.34 12.71 -2.48
C GLN A 48 -14.42 11.94 -3.24
N LYS A 49 -15.47 11.50 -2.55
CA LYS A 49 -16.68 11.00 -3.22
C LYS A 49 -17.38 12.19 -3.88
N LYS A 50 -17.69 12.08 -5.18
CA LYS A 50 -18.53 13.04 -5.88
C LYS A 50 -20.00 12.60 -5.82
N LEU A 51 -20.89 13.53 -6.13
CA LEU A 51 -22.29 13.21 -6.42
C LEU A 51 -22.36 12.18 -7.56
N GLN A 52 -23.42 11.36 -7.53
CA GLN A 52 -23.66 10.35 -8.56
C GLN A 52 -23.76 11.01 -9.93
N GLN A 53 -22.99 10.49 -10.89
CA GLN A 53 -22.95 11.00 -12.26
C GLN A 53 -23.90 10.20 -13.17
N PRO A 54 -24.62 10.84 -14.12
CA PRO A 54 -25.48 10.15 -15.08
C PRO A 54 -24.78 9.04 -15.88
N TYR A 55 -25.26 7.81 -15.70
CA TYR A 55 -24.88 6.63 -16.49
C TYR A 55 -25.87 6.44 -17.67
N PRO A 56 -25.43 6.01 -18.86
CA PRO A 56 -24.05 5.80 -19.30
C PRO A 56 -23.37 7.05 -19.88
N ALA A 57 -24.04 8.21 -19.85
CA ALA A 57 -23.57 9.45 -20.51
C ALA A 57 -22.13 9.83 -20.10
N TRP A 58 -21.85 9.89 -18.79
CA TRP A 58 -20.53 10.26 -18.27
C TRP A 58 -19.42 9.24 -18.53
N LEU A 59 -19.76 7.98 -18.81
CA LEU A 59 -18.78 6.95 -19.19
C LEU A 59 -18.29 7.14 -20.63
N ASN A 60 -19.07 7.79 -21.48
CA ASN A 60 -18.86 7.88 -22.92
C ASN A 60 -18.56 9.30 -23.44
N ILE A 61 -18.36 10.30 -22.56
CA ILE A 61 -17.96 11.66 -22.98
C ILE A 61 -16.62 11.68 -23.72
N VAL A 62 -15.72 10.77 -23.33
CA VAL A 62 -14.44 10.47 -23.98
C VAL A 62 -14.27 8.95 -24.04
N THR A 63 -13.74 8.46 -25.15
CA THR A 63 -13.53 7.02 -25.44
C THR A 63 -12.15 6.83 -26.06
N PRO A 64 -11.66 5.60 -26.29
CA PRO A 64 -10.41 5.39 -27.04
C PRO A 64 -10.40 6.07 -28.41
N ASP A 65 -11.55 6.08 -29.12
CA ASP A 65 -11.70 6.66 -30.46
C ASP A 65 -11.93 8.17 -30.43
N LYS A 66 -12.47 8.70 -29.32
CA LYS A 66 -12.66 10.13 -29.06
C LYS A 66 -12.02 10.49 -27.71
N PRO A 67 -10.68 10.57 -27.63
CA PRO A 67 -9.97 10.61 -26.35
C PRO A 67 -9.98 11.98 -25.66
N GLU A 68 -10.50 13.03 -26.30
CA GLU A 68 -10.60 14.36 -25.71
C GLU A 68 -11.98 14.97 -25.93
N TRP A 69 -12.46 15.69 -24.90
CA TRP A 69 -13.64 16.54 -24.98
C TRP A 69 -13.46 17.77 -24.08
N SER A 70 -13.86 18.94 -24.57
CA SER A 70 -13.78 20.21 -23.84
C SER A 70 -15.14 20.93 -23.87
N VAL A 71 -15.45 21.64 -22.79
CA VAL A 71 -16.65 22.47 -22.64
C VAL A 71 -16.29 23.85 -22.07
N PRO A 72 -16.94 24.93 -22.54
CA PRO A 72 -16.75 26.26 -21.98
C PRO A 72 -17.26 26.34 -20.52
N PRO A 73 -16.97 27.43 -19.79
CA PRO A 73 -17.59 27.69 -18.49
C PRO A 73 -19.13 27.58 -18.53
N THR A 74 -19.74 27.35 -17.37
CA THR A 74 -21.20 27.14 -17.14
C THR A 74 -21.82 25.87 -17.71
N GLU A 75 -21.16 25.17 -18.63
CA GLU A 75 -21.66 23.91 -19.21
C GLU A 75 -21.54 22.72 -18.24
N ILE A 76 -22.22 21.62 -18.56
CA ILE A 76 -22.17 20.38 -17.76
C ILE A 76 -20.72 19.86 -17.73
N GLY A 77 -20.11 19.91 -16.54
CA GLY A 77 -18.72 19.51 -16.30
C GLY A 77 -17.73 20.66 -16.12
N ALA A 78 -18.14 21.89 -16.41
CA ALA A 78 -17.40 23.10 -16.12
C ALA A 78 -17.78 23.69 -14.75
N THR A 79 -17.10 24.77 -14.34
CA THR A 79 -17.60 25.69 -13.30
C THR A 79 -18.10 26.98 -13.95
N ILE A 80 -18.62 27.91 -13.15
CA ILE A 80 -19.03 29.24 -13.65
C ILE A 80 -17.84 30.02 -14.24
N GLU A 81 -16.63 29.79 -13.74
CA GLU A 81 -15.43 30.56 -14.09
C GLU A 81 -14.42 29.76 -14.93
N THR A 82 -14.48 28.43 -14.92
CA THR A 82 -13.47 27.56 -15.54
C THR A 82 -14.08 26.56 -16.51
N ALA A 83 -13.54 26.49 -17.72
CA ALA A 83 -13.84 25.45 -18.71
C ALA A 83 -13.56 24.04 -18.16
N GLY A 84 -14.28 23.04 -18.66
CA GLY A 84 -14.01 21.63 -18.41
C GLY A 84 -13.21 21.01 -19.55
N ARG A 85 -12.15 20.24 -19.25
CA ARG A 85 -11.36 19.49 -20.25
C ARG A 85 -11.19 18.06 -19.76
N TYR A 86 -11.55 17.10 -20.62
CA TYR A 86 -11.64 15.68 -20.32
C TYR A 86 -10.73 14.89 -21.23
N PHE A 87 -9.97 13.96 -20.65
CA PHE A 87 -9.09 13.06 -21.37
C PHE A 87 -9.43 11.61 -21.03
N PHE A 88 -9.53 10.77 -22.06
CA PHE A 88 -9.63 9.33 -21.88
C PHE A 88 -8.31 8.78 -21.33
N MET A 89 -8.32 8.34 -20.07
CA MET A 89 -7.14 7.72 -19.46
C MET A 89 -7.20 6.18 -19.55
N ALA A 90 -8.32 5.60 -19.12
CA ALA A 90 -8.58 4.16 -19.10
C ALA A 90 -10.09 3.89 -18.99
N SER A 91 -10.51 2.70 -19.40
CA SER A 91 -11.85 2.13 -19.18
C SER A 91 -11.73 0.73 -18.58
N GLY A 92 -12.83 0.21 -18.07
CA GLY A 92 -12.86 -1.07 -17.37
C GLY A 92 -14.15 -1.27 -16.58
N HIS A 93 -14.25 -2.43 -15.95
CA HIS A 93 -15.34 -2.76 -15.05
C HIS A 93 -14.85 -2.84 -13.59
N GLY A 94 -15.77 -2.65 -12.65
CA GLY A 94 -15.50 -2.62 -11.23
C GLY A 94 -16.53 -3.41 -10.43
N TYR A 95 -16.07 -4.36 -9.62
CA TYR A 95 -16.92 -5.08 -8.66
C TYR A 95 -16.62 -4.61 -7.24
N PHE A 96 -17.62 -4.53 -6.36
CA PHE A 96 -17.37 -4.32 -4.92
C PHE A 96 -17.48 -5.65 -4.16
N GLY A 97 -16.62 -5.87 -3.17
CA GLY A 97 -16.73 -7.03 -2.26
C GLY A 97 -17.46 -6.68 -0.98
N VAL A 98 -17.06 -5.57 -0.36
CA VAL A 98 -17.75 -4.99 0.79
C VAL A 98 -17.83 -3.47 0.64
N ALA A 99 -18.96 -2.88 1.01
CA ALA A 99 -19.14 -1.44 1.04
C ALA A 99 -19.77 -1.00 2.37
N LYS A 100 -19.04 -0.15 3.09
CA LYS A 100 -19.41 0.47 4.37
C LYS A 100 -19.35 2.00 4.25
N ASP A 101 -19.92 2.70 5.23
CA ASP A 101 -19.85 4.17 5.28
C ASP A 101 -18.43 4.70 5.52
N ASP A 102 -17.56 3.90 6.14
CA ASP A 102 -16.17 4.24 6.49
C ASP A 102 -15.10 3.47 5.69
N PHE A 103 -15.50 2.45 4.93
CA PHE A 103 -14.59 1.58 4.18
C PHE A 103 -15.27 0.98 2.94
N SER A 104 -14.57 0.81 1.82
CA SER A 104 -15.10 0.06 0.67
C SER A 104 -13.97 -0.68 -0.05
N GLU A 105 -14.22 -1.93 -0.40
CA GLU A 105 -13.36 -2.74 -1.24
C GLU A 105 -13.93 -2.77 -2.66
N PHE A 106 -13.14 -2.32 -3.63
CA PHE A 106 -13.44 -2.46 -5.06
C PHE A 106 -12.37 -3.26 -5.76
N TRP A 107 -12.78 -3.92 -6.84
CA TRP A 107 -11.96 -4.76 -7.70
C TRP A 107 -12.05 -4.20 -9.10
N LEU A 108 -10.95 -3.58 -9.55
CA LEU A 108 -10.89 -2.86 -10.82
C LEU A 108 -10.19 -3.71 -11.87
N TYR A 109 -10.78 -3.75 -13.07
CA TYR A 109 -10.26 -4.49 -14.21
C TYR A 109 -10.23 -3.60 -15.44
N PHE A 110 -9.03 -3.20 -15.84
CA PHE A 110 -8.83 -2.30 -16.97
C PHE A 110 -8.96 -3.06 -18.30
N GLU A 111 -9.53 -2.41 -19.31
CA GLU A 111 -9.61 -2.94 -20.68
C GLU A 111 -8.28 -2.79 -21.41
N GLN A 112 -7.59 -1.66 -21.22
CA GLN A 112 -6.34 -1.36 -21.94
C GLN A 112 -5.20 -2.27 -21.47
N ASN A 113 -4.55 -2.95 -22.42
CA ASN A 113 -3.47 -3.91 -22.16
C ASN A 113 -2.35 -3.34 -21.27
N LYS A 114 -1.96 -2.07 -21.46
CA LYS A 114 -0.94 -1.40 -20.64
C LYS A 114 -1.26 -1.34 -19.14
N TYR A 115 -2.54 -1.41 -18.75
CA TYR A 115 -2.99 -1.32 -17.35
C TYR A 115 -3.44 -2.66 -16.76
N LYS A 116 -3.43 -3.77 -17.51
CA LYS A 116 -3.84 -5.11 -17.01
C LYS A 116 -3.06 -5.55 -15.77
N HIS A 117 -1.81 -5.10 -15.62
CA HIS A 117 -0.96 -5.38 -14.46
C HIS A 117 -1.46 -4.74 -13.14
N LEU A 118 -2.34 -3.73 -13.24
CA LEU A 118 -2.93 -3.04 -12.09
C LEU A 118 -4.22 -3.70 -11.61
N ASN A 119 -4.80 -4.60 -12.42
CA ASN A 119 -6.04 -5.31 -12.11
C ASN A 119 -5.99 -5.91 -10.71
N GLY A 120 -7.10 -5.84 -9.99
CA GLY A 120 -7.22 -6.35 -8.65
C GLY A 120 -7.90 -5.41 -7.67
N ARG A 121 -7.64 -5.64 -6.39
CA ARG A 121 -8.24 -5.00 -5.24
C ARG A 121 -7.68 -3.59 -5.01
N PHE A 122 -8.59 -2.64 -4.80
CA PHE A 122 -8.35 -1.29 -4.29
C PHE A 122 -9.24 -1.06 -3.05
N ASP A 123 -8.62 -0.60 -1.97
CA ASP A 123 -9.33 -0.26 -0.74
C ASP A 123 -9.52 1.26 -0.67
N PHE A 124 -10.71 1.67 -0.24
CA PHE A 124 -11.08 3.05 0.04
C PHE A 124 -11.42 3.13 1.53
N LYS A 125 -10.71 3.97 2.28
CA LYS A 125 -10.94 4.13 3.71
C LYS A 125 -11.19 5.58 4.06
N LEU A 126 -12.28 5.86 4.78
CA LEU A 126 -12.54 7.18 5.33
C LEU A 126 -11.49 7.50 6.42
N ILE A 127 -10.88 8.67 6.30
CA ILE A 127 -9.99 9.26 7.31
C ILE A 127 -10.71 10.49 7.86
N SER A 128 -11.01 10.45 9.16
CA SER A 128 -11.46 11.65 9.87
C SER A 128 -10.34 12.68 9.93
N SER A 129 -10.68 13.93 9.63
CA SER A 129 -9.76 15.04 9.88
C SER A 129 -9.43 15.12 11.37
N SER A 130 -8.15 15.07 11.72
CA SER A 130 -7.66 15.34 13.08
C SER A 130 -7.27 16.81 13.28
N ALA A 131 -7.79 17.71 12.44
CA ALA A 131 -7.42 19.13 12.40
C ALA A 131 -8.01 19.94 13.57
N LYS A 132 -7.53 19.69 14.80
CA LYS A 132 -7.53 20.72 15.86
C LYS A 132 -6.55 21.88 15.56
N ALA A 133 -5.79 21.80 14.47
CA ALA A 133 -4.78 22.76 14.08
C ALA A 133 -4.71 22.95 12.55
N THR A 134 -5.74 23.54 11.95
CA THR A 134 -5.69 24.46 10.78
C THR A 134 -7.11 24.84 10.36
N LYS A 135 -7.29 25.98 9.68
CA LYS A 135 -8.59 26.45 9.15
C LYS A 135 -9.00 25.74 7.85
N VAL A 136 -8.90 24.40 7.83
CA VAL A 136 -9.40 23.56 6.73
C VAL A 136 -10.75 23.00 7.16
N PRO A 137 -11.78 22.98 6.30
CA PRO A 137 -13.08 22.38 6.64
C PRO A 137 -12.94 20.95 7.19
N GLU A 138 -13.84 20.54 8.10
CA GLU A 138 -13.87 19.20 8.72
C GLU A 138 -14.28 18.07 7.75
N GLU A 139 -14.13 18.28 6.44
CA GLU A 139 -14.50 17.30 5.42
C GLU A 139 -13.62 16.05 5.54
N ALA A 140 -14.28 14.89 5.69
CA ALA A 140 -13.60 13.62 5.83
C ALA A 140 -13.14 13.10 4.47
N PHE A 141 -11.84 12.88 4.32
CA PHE A 141 -11.24 12.43 3.06
C PHE A 141 -11.26 10.90 2.97
N TRP A 142 -11.41 10.38 1.76
CA TRP A 142 -11.19 8.98 1.48
C TRP A 142 -9.72 8.78 1.12
N MET A 143 -9.04 7.84 1.76
CA MET A 143 -7.74 7.37 1.31
C MET A 143 -7.97 6.14 0.42
N MET A 144 -7.61 6.24 -0.86
CA MET A 144 -7.51 5.08 -1.74
C MET A 144 -6.08 4.53 -1.70
N ASN A 145 -5.97 3.20 -1.71
CA ASN A 145 -4.72 2.50 -1.98
C ASN A 145 -4.98 1.14 -2.67
N ARG A 146 -4.01 0.66 -3.46
CA ARG A 146 -3.97 -0.75 -3.88
C ARG A 146 -3.30 -1.54 -2.75
N PRO A 147 -3.97 -2.48 -2.03
CA PRO A 147 -3.39 -3.08 -0.83
C PRO A 147 -2.09 -3.84 -1.14
N PRO A 148 -0.93 -3.39 -0.62
CA PRO A 148 0.38 -3.90 -1.04
C PRO A 148 0.72 -5.27 -0.45
N LYS A 149 0.00 -5.68 0.61
CA LYS A 149 0.29 -6.88 1.40
C LYS A 149 -0.54 -8.10 1.02
N SER A 150 -1.64 -7.91 0.28
CA SER A 150 -2.55 -8.97 -0.12
C SER A 150 -3.54 -8.44 -1.15
N GLN A 151 -3.86 -9.25 -2.14
CA GLN A 151 -4.96 -9.03 -3.08
C GLN A 151 -6.08 -10.06 -2.84
N ILE A 152 -6.21 -10.60 -1.62
CA ILE A 152 -7.29 -11.53 -1.25
C ILE A 152 -8.58 -10.73 -0.97
N PRO A 153 -9.77 -11.16 -1.45
CA PRO A 153 -11.03 -10.45 -1.19
C PRO A 153 -11.37 -10.36 0.31
N TYR A 154 -11.84 -9.22 0.76
CA TYR A 154 -12.22 -8.94 2.15
C TYR A 154 -13.18 -10.00 2.70
N ILE A 155 -14.20 -10.33 1.90
CA ILE A 155 -15.26 -11.30 2.21
C ILE A 155 -14.78 -12.74 2.42
N THR A 156 -13.56 -13.09 1.96
CA THR A 156 -12.94 -14.42 2.21
C THR A 156 -12.08 -14.45 3.48
N THR A 157 -11.81 -13.30 4.09
CA THR A 157 -10.91 -13.15 5.25
C THR A 157 -11.63 -12.65 6.51
N HIS A 158 -12.91 -12.28 6.38
CA HIS A 158 -13.76 -11.78 7.46
C HIS A 158 -15.04 -12.61 7.52
N ASP A 159 -15.67 -12.55 8.69
CA ASP A 159 -16.90 -13.27 9.01
C ASP A 159 -18.08 -12.30 8.89
N LYS A 160 -19.04 -12.62 8.01
CA LYS A 160 -20.16 -11.75 7.65
C LYS A 160 -20.97 -11.35 8.88
N ASP A 161 -21.46 -12.32 9.63
CA ASP A 161 -22.31 -12.10 10.81
C ASP A 161 -21.61 -11.24 11.87
N LYS A 162 -20.31 -11.45 12.10
CA LYS A 162 -19.52 -10.63 13.03
C LYS A 162 -19.34 -9.20 12.54
N GLU A 163 -19.08 -9.00 11.25
CA GLU A 163 -18.93 -7.66 10.66
C GLU A 163 -20.26 -6.91 10.59
N GLU A 164 -21.38 -7.59 10.30
CA GLU A 164 -22.73 -7.02 10.33
C GLU A 164 -23.18 -6.67 11.76
N ALA A 165 -22.93 -7.55 12.73
CA ALA A 165 -23.21 -7.27 14.15
C ALA A 165 -22.39 -6.08 14.67
N LYS A 166 -21.12 -5.97 14.26
CA LYS A 166 -20.27 -4.82 14.57
C LYS A 166 -20.77 -3.54 13.90
N ALA A 167 -21.06 -3.57 12.59
CA ALA A 167 -21.58 -2.43 11.85
C ALA A 167 -22.88 -1.90 12.48
N LYS A 168 -23.80 -2.79 12.86
CA LYS A 168 -25.04 -2.46 13.59
C LYS A 168 -24.76 -1.78 14.94
N LYS A 169 -23.76 -2.24 15.71
CA LYS A 169 -23.36 -1.62 16.98
C LYS A 169 -22.77 -0.22 16.77
N ASP A 170 -21.91 -0.09 15.76
CA ASP A 170 -21.18 1.14 15.45
C ASP A 170 -22.03 2.12 14.59
N LYS A 171 -23.27 1.75 14.26
CA LYS A 171 -24.25 2.49 13.41
C LYS A 171 -23.75 2.79 11.99
N ILE A 172 -22.97 1.87 11.44
CA ILE A 172 -22.43 1.91 10.07
C ILE A 172 -23.33 1.04 9.18
N GLU A 173 -23.74 1.55 8.02
CA GLU A 173 -24.33 0.71 6.98
C GLU A 173 -23.23 -0.19 6.38
N ILE A 174 -23.52 -1.47 6.21
CA ILE A 174 -22.64 -2.45 5.55
C ILE A 174 -23.42 -3.14 4.42
N ARG A 175 -22.73 -3.40 3.31
CA ARG A 175 -23.19 -4.27 2.23
C ARG A 175 -22.10 -5.25 1.87
N TRP A 176 -22.49 -6.50 1.75
CA TRP A 176 -21.62 -7.65 1.60
C TRP A 176 -22.02 -8.39 0.32
N ASN A 177 -21.11 -8.48 -0.64
CA ASN A 177 -21.41 -8.98 -1.98
C ASN A 177 -20.67 -10.28 -2.28
N GLU A 178 -21.35 -11.41 -2.07
CA GLU A 178 -20.78 -12.74 -2.26
C GLU A 178 -20.63 -13.12 -3.74
N ALA A 179 -21.39 -12.49 -4.64
CA ALA A 179 -21.27 -12.67 -6.09
C ALA A 179 -19.91 -12.22 -6.64
N LEU A 180 -19.12 -11.43 -5.89
CA LEU A 180 -17.72 -11.16 -6.24
C LEU A 180 -16.91 -12.46 -6.41
N LEU A 181 -17.19 -13.49 -5.62
CA LEU A 181 -16.46 -14.77 -5.66
C LEU A 181 -16.73 -15.57 -6.95
N GLU A 182 -17.88 -15.33 -7.56
CA GLU A 182 -18.34 -15.99 -8.78
C GLU A 182 -17.77 -15.35 -10.05
N THR A 183 -17.22 -14.13 -9.95
CA THR A 183 -16.54 -13.47 -11.09
C THR A 183 -15.37 -14.33 -11.58
N PRO A 184 -15.17 -14.51 -12.90
CA PRO A 184 -14.18 -15.44 -13.45
C PRO A 184 -12.76 -15.24 -12.89
N GLU A 185 -12.34 -13.99 -12.76
CA GLU A 185 -11.02 -13.58 -12.30
C GLU A 185 -10.78 -13.96 -10.82
N ILE A 186 -11.78 -13.73 -9.96
CA ILE A 186 -11.71 -14.08 -8.54
C ILE A 186 -11.83 -15.60 -8.35
N SER A 187 -12.74 -16.25 -9.09
CA SER A 187 -12.90 -17.70 -9.07
C SER A 187 -11.62 -18.42 -9.51
N VAL A 188 -10.94 -17.95 -10.56
CA VAL A 188 -9.64 -18.50 -11.00
C VAL A 188 -8.54 -18.20 -9.98
N MET A 189 -8.49 -16.99 -9.43
CA MET A 189 -7.55 -16.66 -8.34
C MET A 189 -7.71 -17.64 -7.18
N LEU A 190 -8.90 -17.76 -6.60
CA LEU A 190 -9.16 -18.57 -5.41
C LEU A 190 -8.89 -20.06 -5.65
N LYS A 191 -9.18 -20.59 -6.85
CA LYS A 191 -8.81 -21.96 -7.24
C LYS A 191 -7.31 -22.18 -7.24
N ASN A 192 -6.53 -21.18 -7.68
CA ASN A 192 -5.07 -21.21 -7.63
C ASN A 192 -4.51 -20.96 -6.21
N THR A 193 -5.28 -20.32 -5.33
CA THR A 193 -4.96 -20.13 -3.90
C THR A 193 -5.32 -21.35 -3.02
N ASN A 194 -5.60 -22.53 -3.59
CA ASN A 194 -5.95 -23.76 -2.86
C ASN A 194 -4.79 -24.42 -2.09
N ASN A 195 -3.89 -23.61 -1.52
CA ASN A 195 -3.12 -23.95 -0.34
C ASN A 195 -2.97 -22.69 0.54
N VAL A 196 -3.17 -22.87 1.85
CA VAL A 196 -3.10 -21.87 2.93
C VAL A 196 -4.40 -21.11 3.23
N ALA A 197 -5.24 -21.72 4.07
CA ALA A 197 -6.19 -20.99 4.91
C ALA A 197 -5.41 -20.17 5.97
N LEU A 198 -5.61 -18.86 6.00
CA LEU A 198 -4.95 -17.94 6.95
C LEU A 198 -5.98 -17.25 7.85
N THR A 199 -6.25 -17.86 9.00
CA THR A 199 -6.80 -17.11 10.14
C THR A 199 -5.72 -16.18 10.68
N GLY A 200 -6.05 -14.91 10.90
CA GLY A 200 -5.08 -13.92 11.36
C GLY A 200 -5.71 -12.79 12.15
N SER A 201 -4.90 -12.15 13.00
CA SER A 201 -5.31 -10.97 13.75
C SER A 201 -4.20 -9.95 13.90
N ILE A 202 -4.58 -8.68 13.60
CA ILE A 202 -3.96 -7.36 13.87
C ILE A 202 -2.42 -7.26 13.74
N LEU A 203 -1.87 -6.42 12.85
CA LEU A 203 -0.41 -6.24 12.74
C LEU A 203 0.23 -5.80 14.08
N LYS A 204 -0.45 -4.86 14.73
CA LYS A 204 -0.47 -4.53 16.16
C LYS A 204 -0.72 -5.79 17.03
N VAL A 205 0.24 -6.71 17.18
CA VAL A 205 -0.05 -8.07 17.69
C VAL A 205 -0.21 -9.14 16.61
N LYS A 206 0.60 -9.20 15.53
CA LYS A 206 0.30 -10.14 14.42
C LYS A 206 0.52 -11.59 14.82
N LYS A 207 -0.51 -12.15 15.45
CA LYS A 207 -0.99 -13.52 15.31
C LYS A 207 -1.21 -13.74 13.80
N TYR A 208 -0.27 -14.26 13.02
CA TYR A 208 0.98 -14.94 13.41
C TYR A 208 2.11 -14.67 12.41
N LYS A 209 3.08 -13.79 12.71
CA LYS A 209 4.34 -13.70 11.93
C LYS A 209 5.64 -13.57 12.73
N GLN A 210 5.67 -12.95 13.93
CA GLN A 210 6.91 -12.76 14.73
C GLN A 210 8.11 -12.17 13.95
N VAL A 211 7.87 -11.19 13.05
CA VAL A 211 8.93 -10.54 12.25
C VAL A 211 9.28 -9.17 12.84
N ILE A 212 10.58 -8.88 12.97
CA ILE A 212 11.13 -7.53 13.15
C ILE A 212 11.76 -7.06 11.83
N ILE A 213 11.78 -5.76 11.56
CA ILE A 213 12.59 -5.12 10.50
C ILE A 213 13.51 -4.14 11.23
N THR A 214 14.80 -4.15 10.89
CA THR A 214 15.81 -3.38 11.64
C THR A 214 17.10 -3.20 10.82
N PRO A 215 17.80 -2.04 10.94
CA PRO A 215 19.15 -1.89 10.39
C PRO A 215 20.10 -2.88 11.07
N VAL A 216 20.89 -3.58 10.25
CA VAL A 216 21.89 -4.58 10.67
C VAL A 216 23.30 -3.99 10.65
N LEU A 217 23.58 -3.13 9.66
CA LEU A 217 24.80 -2.32 9.57
C LEU A 217 24.49 -0.97 8.93
N ILE A 218 24.95 0.10 9.57
CA ILE A 218 24.87 1.47 9.09
C ILE A 218 26.26 1.91 8.61
N PRO A 219 26.43 2.32 7.34
CA PRO A 219 27.73 2.75 6.82
C PRO A 219 28.30 3.96 7.56
N ASN A 220 29.60 3.91 7.82
CA ASN A 220 30.37 4.91 8.56
C ASN A 220 29.87 5.20 9.99
N GLU A 221 28.95 4.39 10.54
CA GLU A 221 28.68 4.40 11.98
C GLU A 221 29.92 3.81 12.69
N PRO A 222 30.55 4.56 13.62
CA PRO A 222 31.77 4.10 14.27
C PRO A 222 31.46 2.97 15.25
N ASP A 223 32.23 1.89 15.15
CA ASP A 223 32.18 0.77 16.10
C ASP A 223 32.80 1.16 17.46
N TYR A 224 32.81 0.20 18.41
CA TYR A 224 33.38 0.42 19.74
C TYR A 224 34.88 0.78 19.73
N ALA A 225 35.59 0.50 18.62
CA ALA A 225 37.00 0.81 18.43
C ALA A 225 37.23 2.02 17.49
N GLY A 226 36.17 2.74 17.11
CA GLY A 226 36.19 3.96 16.30
C GLY A 226 36.22 3.76 14.78
N ASP A 227 36.13 2.53 14.29
CA ASP A 227 36.16 2.25 12.84
C ASP A 227 34.74 2.33 12.24
N GLY A 228 34.62 2.97 11.08
CA GLY A 228 33.41 2.89 10.25
C GLY A 228 33.53 1.83 9.16
N ILE A 229 32.44 1.13 8.84
CA ILE A 229 32.36 0.22 7.69
C ILE A 229 31.87 1.01 6.45
N SER A 230 32.58 0.92 5.31
CA SER A 230 32.18 1.61 4.08
C SER A 230 30.91 1.00 3.47
N ILE A 231 30.20 1.76 2.62
CA ILE A 231 28.96 1.31 1.96
C ILE A 231 29.18 0.00 1.19
N GLU A 232 30.32 -0.12 0.51
CA GLU A 232 30.70 -1.27 -0.30
C GLU A 232 30.91 -2.53 0.56
N GLU A 233 31.56 -2.38 1.72
CA GLU A 233 31.74 -3.49 2.66
C GLU A 233 30.45 -3.83 3.42
N VAL A 234 29.53 -2.87 3.63
CA VAL A 234 28.18 -3.16 4.15
C VAL A 234 27.37 -4.00 3.14
N GLU A 235 27.35 -3.60 1.85
CA GLU A 235 26.66 -4.37 0.79
C GLU A 235 27.30 -5.75 0.61
N LYS A 236 28.63 -5.83 0.58
CA LYS A 236 29.36 -7.11 0.51
C LYS A 236 29.06 -8.00 1.72
N THR A 237 29.08 -7.46 2.94
CA THR A 237 28.79 -8.22 4.18
C THR A 237 27.35 -8.73 4.18
N ALA A 238 26.39 -7.92 3.72
CA ALA A 238 25.00 -8.35 3.56
C ALA A 238 24.89 -9.53 2.59
N TYR A 239 25.54 -9.47 1.43
CA TYR A 239 25.52 -10.55 0.43
C TYR A 239 26.25 -11.80 0.93
N ASP A 240 27.45 -11.69 1.51
CA ASP A 240 28.19 -12.82 2.09
C ASP A 240 27.37 -13.52 3.20
N TYR A 241 26.73 -12.74 4.08
CA TYR A 241 25.88 -13.29 5.14
C TYR A 241 24.61 -13.95 4.59
N MET A 242 23.98 -13.34 3.58
CA MET A 242 22.83 -13.89 2.88
C MET A 242 23.17 -15.03 1.92
N GLU A 243 24.42 -15.27 1.58
CA GLU A 243 24.85 -16.45 0.81
C GLU A 243 25.22 -17.60 1.75
N LYS A 244 26.11 -17.34 2.72
CA LYS A 244 26.89 -18.37 3.43
C LYS A 244 26.44 -18.64 4.86
N HIS A 245 25.78 -17.68 5.51
CA HIS A 245 25.57 -17.72 6.97
C HIS A 245 24.11 -17.86 7.40
N ARG A 246 23.25 -16.86 7.13
CA ARG A 246 21.80 -16.81 7.45
C ARG A 246 21.39 -17.24 8.88
N LYS A 247 22.33 -17.26 9.84
CA LYS A 247 22.14 -17.78 11.21
C LYS A 247 22.05 -16.64 12.22
N ILE A 248 20.91 -16.56 12.91
CA ILE A 248 20.66 -15.56 13.95
C ILE A 248 21.08 -16.14 15.31
N GLY A 249 22.02 -15.48 15.99
CA GLY A 249 22.40 -15.80 17.37
C GLY A 249 21.64 -14.97 18.41
N LEU A 250 21.85 -15.27 19.70
CA LEU A 250 21.40 -14.42 20.80
C LEU A 250 22.63 -13.98 21.62
N MET A 251 22.86 -12.68 21.73
CA MET A 251 23.95 -12.09 22.53
C MET A 251 25.35 -12.67 22.22
N HIS A 252 25.59 -13.07 20.96
CA HIS A 252 26.83 -13.73 20.50
C HIS A 252 27.24 -15.00 21.28
N LYS A 253 26.27 -15.68 21.91
CA LYS A 253 26.50 -16.85 22.78
C LYS A 253 25.70 -18.07 22.32
N GLY A 254 26.33 -19.24 22.48
CA GLY A 254 25.67 -20.53 22.28
C GLY A 254 25.30 -20.83 20.82
N GLN A 255 24.28 -21.67 20.64
CA GLN A 255 23.78 -22.06 19.32
C GLN A 255 22.82 -21.00 18.74
N PRO A 256 22.68 -20.91 17.41
CA PRO A 256 21.69 -20.04 16.77
C PRO A 256 20.29 -20.27 17.31
N ILE A 257 19.54 -19.18 17.50
CA ILE A 257 18.13 -19.27 17.86
C ILE A 257 17.30 -19.71 16.66
N LYS A 258 16.13 -20.29 16.93
CA LYS A 258 15.15 -20.61 15.88
C LYS A 258 14.56 -19.30 15.33
N ALA A 259 15.23 -18.72 14.35
CA ALA A 259 14.84 -17.52 13.61
C ALA A 259 15.33 -17.63 12.16
N SER A 260 14.78 -16.82 11.26
CA SER A 260 15.06 -16.88 9.82
C SER A 260 14.94 -15.49 9.20
N ILE A 261 15.83 -15.16 8.29
CA ILE A 261 15.73 -13.91 7.52
C ILE A 261 14.66 -14.10 6.45
N VAL A 262 13.71 -13.18 6.38
CA VAL A 262 12.58 -13.18 5.43
C VAL A 262 12.62 -12.01 4.47
N GLU A 263 13.46 -11.02 4.75
CA GLU A 263 13.72 -9.85 3.90
C GLU A 263 15.14 -9.36 4.16
N SER A 264 15.83 -8.87 3.13
CA SER A 264 17.17 -8.29 3.24
C SER A 264 17.36 -7.28 2.10
N ARG A 265 17.65 -6.02 2.42
CA ARG A 265 17.80 -4.94 1.43
C ARG A 265 18.94 -3.98 1.80
N ILE A 266 19.55 -3.39 0.77
CA ILE A 266 20.48 -2.25 0.92
C ILE A 266 19.70 -0.98 0.57
N LEU A 267 19.67 -0.01 1.48
CA LEU A 267 18.98 1.26 1.25
C LEU A 267 19.65 2.04 0.11
N ARG A 268 18.86 2.42 -0.90
CA ARG A 268 19.36 3.11 -2.10
C ARG A 268 19.36 4.64 -1.97
N SER A 269 18.66 5.17 -0.97
CA SER A 269 18.66 6.56 -0.50
C SER A 269 18.65 6.58 1.03
N ASP A 270 18.82 7.75 1.63
CA ASP A 270 18.47 7.95 3.03
C ASP A 270 16.96 7.73 3.22
N GLU A 271 16.58 7.06 4.31
CA GLU A 271 15.19 6.89 4.75
C GLU A 271 15.02 7.57 6.12
N ILE A 272 13.83 8.11 6.39
CA ILE A 272 13.48 8.69 7.70
C ILE A 272 12.19 8.05 8.18
N GLU A 273 12.27 7.25 9.24
CA GLU A 273 11.12 6.60 9.86
C GLU A 273 11.05 6.95 11.34
N ASN A 274 9.87 7.35 11.83
CA ASN A 274 9.63 7.73 13.23
C ASN A 274 10.61 8.80 13.79
N GLY A 275 11.17 9.65 12.91
CA GLY A 275 12.15 10.69 13.26
C GLY A 275 13.61 10.20 13.33
N ILE A 276 13.87 8.91 13.09
CA ILE A 276 15.21 8.34 12.97
C ILE A 276 15.62 8.40 11.50
N ARG A 277 16.80 8.97 11.21
CA ARG A 277 17.40 8.98 9.87
C ARG A 277 18.30 7.75 9.71
N THR A 278 18.00 6.92 8.72
CA THR A 278 18.80 5.76 8.33
C THR A 278 19.49 6.08 7.00
N PRO A 279 20.82 6.18 6.93
CA PRO A 279 21.50 6.67 5.73
C PRO A 279 21.52 5.63 4.59
N LYS A 280 21.68 6.14 3.36
CA LYS A 280 21.95 5.35 2.16
C LYS A 280 23.08 4.35 2.39
N GLY A 281 22.93 3.15 1.84
CA GLY A 281 23.89 2.06 1.98
C GLY A 281 23.70 1.20 3.22
N THR A 282 22.81 1.58 4.15
CA THR A 282 22.41 0.73 5.29
C THR A 282 21.91 -0.62 4.80
N TRP A 283 22.41 -1.69 5.41
CA TRP A 283 21.81 -3.02 5.28
C TRP A 283 20.70 -3.16 6.32
N GLU A 284 19.47 -3.37 5.84
CA GLU A 284 18.31 -3.68 6.66
C GLU A 284 17.86 -5.13 6.42
N ALA A 285 17.42 -5.81 7.49
CA ALA A 285 16.89 -7.16 7.41
C ALA A 285 15.55 -7.31 8.14
N GLY A 286 14.62 -8.01 7.49
CA GLY A 286 13.42 -8.56 8.11
C GLY A 286 13.74 -9.93 8.72
N ILE A 287 13.69 -10.05 10.04
CA ILE A 287 14.05 -11.26 10.79
C ILE A 287 12.79 -11.85 11.42
N LYS A 288 12.39 -13.03 10.94
CA LYS A 288 11.34 -13.85 11.54
C LYS A 288 11.90 -14.63 12.73
N ILE A 289 11.53 -14.21 13.93
CA ILE A 289 11.71 -14.98 15.15
C ILE A 289 10.71 -16.15 15.13
N ASN A 290 11.15 -17.36 15.49
CA ASN A 290 10.27 -18.52 15.70
C ASN A 290 10.61 -19.14 17.07
N ASN A 291 10.82 -18.29 18.07
CA ASN A 291 11.25 -18.60 19.42
C ASN A 291 10.51 -17.67 20.39
N ASP A 292 9.49 -18.20 21.07
CA ASP A 292 8.57 -17.39 21.87
C ASP A 292 9.24 -16.69 23.06
N LYS A 293 10.34 -17.25 23.61
CA LYS A 293 11.10 -16.61 24.68
C LYS A 293 11.81 -15.35 24.17
N VAL A 294 12.50 -15.47 23.04
CA VAL A 294 13.17 -14.33 22.38
C VAL A 294 12.15 -13.31 21.89
N TRP A 295 11.03 -13.76 21.32
CA TRP A 295 9.95 -12.89 20.89
C TRP A 295 9.36 -12.09 22.07
N LYS A 296 9.17 -12.71 23.23
CA LYS A 296 8.78 -12.00 24.46
C LYS A 296 9.82 -10.95 24.87
N MET A 297 11.10 -11.31 24.88
CA MET A 297 12.22 -10.39 25.20
C MET A 297 12.36 -9.20 24.22
N ILE A 298 11.82 -9.32 23.00
CA ILE A 298 11.71 -8.20 22.05
C ILE A 298 10.50 -7.34 22.40
N LEU A 299 9.33 -7.95 22.65
CA LEU A 299 8.10 -7.25 23.00
C LEU A 299 8.17 -6.49 24.34
N ASP A 300 8.95 -6.97 25.30
CA ASP A 300 9.17 -6.30 26.60
C ASP A 300 10.37 -5.32 26.60
N GLY A 301 11.07 -5.18 25.47
CA GLY A 301 12.17 -4.23 25.32
C GLY A 301 13.50 -4.67 25.96
N THR A 302 13.64 -5.92 26.40
CA THR A 302 14.92 -6.49 26.86
C THR A 302 15.94 -6.56 25.72
N LEU A 303 15.51 -6.89 24.50
CA LEU A 303 16.34 -6.89 23.29
C LEU A 303 15.97 -5.69 22.42
N LYS A 304 16.92 -4.77 22.23
CA LYS A 304 16.70 -3.45 21.62
C LYS A 304 17.30 -3.25 20.23
N GLY A 305 18.05 -4.23 19.72
CA GLY A 305 18.75 -4.13 18.45
C GLY A 305 19.41 -5.46 18.05
N VAL A 306 20.06 -5.44 16.89
CA VAL A 306 20.82 -6.56 16.33
C VAL A 306 22.30 -6.18 16.24
N SER A 307 23.15 -7.18 16.04
CA SER A 307 24.60 -7.01 15.90
C SER A 307 25.15 -8.14 15.04
N ILE A 308 26.17 -7.85 14.22
CA ILE A 308 26.88 -8.85 13.44
C ILE A 308 27.95 -9.55 14.28
N GLN A 309 28.08 -10.85 14.05
CA GLN A 309 29.24 -11.62 14.50
C GLN A 309 30.04 -12.04 13.28
N GLY A 310 31.33 -11.68 13.25
CA GLY A 310 32.23 -12.00 12.15
C GLY A 310 33.68 -11.71 12.50
N TYR A 311 34.56 -11.94 11.54
CA TYR A 311 35.96 -11.54 11.60
C TYR A 311 36.25 -10.61 10.42
N GLY A 312 37.04 -9.57 10.65
CA GLY A 312 37.44 -8.61 9.62
C GLY A 312 38.89 -8.19 9.83
N TYR A 313 39.51 -7.67 8.77
CA TYR A 313 40.84 -7.10 8.82
C TYR A 313 40.74 -5.58 8.77
N ARG A 314 41.13 -4.90 9.86
CA ARG A 314 41.32 -3.45 9.87
C ARG A 314 42.44 -3.11 8.87
N ARG A 315 42.13 -2.32 7.84
CA ARG A 315 43.18 -1.72 7.00
C ARG A 315 43.98 -0.76 7.88
N LYS A 316 45.31 -0.84 7.86
CA LYS A 316 46.13 0.23 8.43
C LYS A 316 45.90 1.50 7.62
N ALA A 317 45.83 2.63 8.31
CA ALA A 317 45.88 3.96 7.70
C ALA A 317 47.23 4.18 6.99
#